data_AF-A0A670Z7R7-F1
#
_entry.id   AF-A0A670Z7R7-F1
#
_cell.length_a   1.000
_cell.length_b   1.000
_cell.length_c   1.000
_cell.angle_alpha   90.00
_cell.angle_beta   90.00
_cell.angle_gamma   90.00
#
_symmetry.space_group_name_H-M   'P 1'
#
loop_
_entity.id
_entity.type
_entity.pdbx_description
1 polymer ?
#
loop_
_entity_poly.entity_id
_entity_poly.type
_entity_poly.pdbx_seq_one_letter_code
_entity_poly.pdbx_strand_id
1 'polypeptide(L)'
;MRVNGTSVLPFCRYIQRTVSHPTMLQDPDVREFLEKDELPRAVGTQTLSGAGLLKMFNRATDAVSKMTIKMNESDIWFEEKLQEVEGEEQRLRKLHAIVEMLANHRKELSLNTSQFAKSLAMLGSSEDNTALSRALSQLAEVEEKIEQLHQEQANSDFFLLAELLSDYIRLLASVRGAFDQRMKAWQRWQDAQVTLQKKRETEARLLWANKPDKLQQAKEEISEWESRMTQYEREFERLSATLRKEVLRFEKEKTKDFRTHVTKYLETLLQSQQQLVKYWEAFLPEAKAIS
;
A
#
# COMPACT_ATOMS: atom_id res chain seq x y z
N MET A 1 16.26 13.75 18.08
CA MET A 1 15.77 14.01 16.71
C MET A 1 14.26 14.23 16.79
N ARG A 2 13.77 15.47 16.59
CA ARG A 2 12.33 15.70 16.44
C ARG A 2 11.94 15.22 15.04
N VAL A 3 11.53 13.97 14.95
CA VAL A 3 10.94 13.41 13.74
C VAL A 3 9.53 14.00 13.66
N ASN A 4 9.25 14.75 12.60
CA ASN A 4 7.92 15.29 12.32
C ASN A 4 6.88 14.16 12.44
N GLY A 5 5.78 14.40 13.16
CA GLY A 5 4.75 13.38 13.46
C GLY A 5 4.10 12.71 12.25
N THR A 6 4.36 13.21 11.03
CA THR A 6 3.85 12.68 9.76
C THR A 6 4.57 11.41 9.27
N SER A 7 5.85 11.20 9.58
CA SER A 7 6.62 10.02 9.11
C SER A 7 6.62 8.84 10.09
N VAL A 8 6.12 9.04 11.32
CA VAL A 8 6.12 8.01 12.37
C VAL A 8 4.98 7.02 12.15
N LEU A 9 3.80 7.46 11.71
CA LEU A 9 2.62 6.59 11.56
C LEU A 9 2.79 5.49 10.49
N PRO A 10 3.30 5.78 9.27
CA PRO A 10 3.50 4.74 8.27
C PRO A 10 4.57 3.73 8.69
N PHE A 11 5.65 4.19 9.33
CA PHE A 11 6.71 3.33 9.83
C PHE A 11 6.22 2.43 10.98
N CYS A 12 5.51 3.00 11.97
CA CYS A 12 4.92 2.22 13.06
C CYS A 12 3.96 1.15 12.52
N ARG A 13 3.11 1.50 11.54
CA ARG A 13 2.17 0.55 10.93
C ARG A 13 2.91 -0.54 10.16
N TYR A 14 3.98 -0.19 9.43
CA TYR A 14 4.85 -1.16 8.77
C TYR A 14 5.48 -2.14 9.77
N ILE A 15 6.14 -1.64 10.81
CA ILE A 15 6.77 -2.47 11.84
C ILE A 15 5.73 -3.36 12.52
N GLN A 16 4.57 -2.80 12.90
CA GLN A 16 3.49 -3.55 13.52
C GLN A 16 3.00 -4.71 12.63
N ARG A 17 2.85 -4.49 11.32
CA ARG A 17 2.50 -5.56 10.36
C ARG A 17 3.60 -6.63 10.27
N THR A 18 4.86 -6.21 10.21
CA THR A 18 6.02 -7.12 10.17
C THR A 18 6.07 -8.00 11.41
N VAL A 19 6.00 -7.44 12.61
CA VAL A 19 6.06 -8.22 13.86
C VAL A 19 4.79 -9.04 14.13
N SER A 20 3.65 -8.67 13.52
CA SER A 20 2.42 -9.47 13.58
C SER A 20 2.44 -10.70 12.64
N HIS A 21 3.47 -10.83 11.79
CA HIS A 21 3.64 -11.97 10.90
C HIS A 21 4.45 -13.07 11.59
N PRO A 22 3.91 -14.31 11.74
CA PRO A 22 4.59 -15.38 12.48
C PRO A 22 6.00 -15.70 11.98
N THR A 23 6.18 -15.77 10.65
CA THR A 23 7.50 -15.99 10.03
C THR A 23 8.44 -14.79 10.19
N MET A 24 8.00 -13.56 9.85
CA MET A 24 8.87 -12.37 9.91
C MET A 24 9.29 -12.02 11.34
N LEU A 25 8.46 -12.30 12.35
CA LEU A 25 8.83 -12.11 13.76
C LEU A 25 9.98 -13.02 14.21
N GLN A 26 10.15 -14.16 13.55
CA GLN A 26 11.23 -15.10 13.82
C GLN A 26 12.50 -14.79 13.03
N ASP A 27 12.43 -13.82 12.11
CA ASP A 27 13.56 -13.45 11.28
C ASP A 27 14.68 -12.81 12.13
N PRO A 28 15.93 -13.32 12.04
CA PRO A 28 17.04 -12.80 12.83
C PRO A 28 17.33 -11.32 12.57
N ASP A 29 17.23 -10.87 11.31
CA ASP A 29 17.52 -9.48 10.95
C ASP A 29 16.43 -8.55 11.50
N VAL A 30 15.16 -8.98 11.48
CA VAL A 30 14.05 -8.23 12.10
C VAL A 30 14.24 -8.10 13.62
N ARG A 31 14.62 -9.18 14.30
CA ARG A 31 14.88 -9.15 15.75
C ARG A 31 16.07 -8.26 16.08
N GLU A 32 17.17 -8.44 15.37
CA GLU A 32 18.37 -7.62 15.53
C GLU A 32 18.08 -6.14 15.30
N PHE A 33 17.30 -5.81 14.27
CA PHE A 33 16.88 -4.44 13.98
C PHE A 33 16.05 -3.82 15.10
N LEU A 34 15.21 -4.62 15.78
CA LEU A 34 14.35 -4.15 16.87
C LEU A 34 15.05 -4.10 18.23
N GLU A 35 16.08 -4.93 18.44
CA GLU A 35 16.75 -5.09 19.74
C GLU A 35 18.03 -4.27 19.89
N LYS A 36 18.63 -3.79 18.79
CA LYS A 36 19.87 -2.99 18.84
C LYS A 36 19.60 -1.49 19.02
N ASP A 37 20.28 -0.90 19.99
CA ASP A 37 20.29 0.55 20.22
C ASP A 37 21.02 1.34 19.11
N GLU A 38 22.04 0.72 18.51
CA GLU A 38 22.77 1.27 17.37
C GLU A 38 22.77 0.29 16.20
N LEU A 39 22.13 0.70 15.09
CA LEU A 39 22.10 -0.08 13.87
C LEU A 39 23.44 0.05 13.13
N PRO A 40 23.99 -1.06 12.57
CA PRO A 40 25.19 -0.99 11.75
C PRO A 40 24.98 0.01 10.60
N ARG A 41 26.00 0.83 10.33
CA ARG A 41 25.96 1.86 9.29
C ARG A 41 25.64 1.17 7.95
N ALA A 42 24.52 1.54 7.33
CA ALA A 42 24.06 0.91 6.10
C ALA A 42 25.14 0.99 5.01
N VAL A 43 25.72 -0.16 4.64
CA VAL A 43 26.72 -0.27 3.58
C VAL A 43 26.01 -0.72 2.31
N GLY A 44 26.04 0.09 1.26
CA GLY A 44 25.42 -0.27 -0.03
C GLY A 44 23.93 0.02 -0.17
N THR A 45 23.30 0.71 0.78
CA THR A 45 21.96 1.30 0.55
C THR A 45 22.09 2.39 -0.52
N GLN A 46 21.84 2.04 -1.78
CA GLN A 46 21.48 3.05 -2.76
C GLN A 46 20.29 3.80 -2.16
N THR A 47 20.46 5.10 -1.96
CA THR A 47 19.39 5.98 -1.46
C THR A 47 18.19 5.83 -2.39
N LEU A 48 17.19 5.05 -1.97
CA LEU A 48 15.85 5.03 -2.57
C LEU A 48 15.21 6.38 -2.22
N SER A 49 15.64 7.42 -2.92
CA SER A 49 14.95 8.71 -2.91
C SER A 49 13.52 8.49 -3.42
N GLY A 50 12.57 9.33 -3.00
CA GLY A 50 11.18 9.23 -3.47
C GLY A 50 11.05 9.23 -5.00
N ALA A 51 12.01 9.85 -5.69
CA ALA A 51 12.13 9.80 -7.15
C ALA A 51 12.65 8.45 -7.70
N GLY A 52 13.47 7.71 -6.94
CA GLY A 52 13.92 6.36 -7.24
C GLY A 52 12.82 5.30 -7.06
N LEU A 53 11.97 5.44 -6.04
CA LEU A 53 10.78 4.61 -5.84
C LEU A 53 9.74 4.81 -6.96
N LEU A 54 9.47 6.07 -7.35
CA LEU A 54 8.59 6.38 -8.49
C LEU A 54 9.15 5.83 -9.82
N LYS A 55 10.47 5.89 -10.03
CA LYS A 55 11.11 5.28 -11.21
C LYS A 55 11.11 3.74 -11.15
N MET A 56 11.17 3.13 -9.97
CA MET A 56 11.02 1.68 -9.83
C MET A 56 9.58 1.23 -10.04
N PHE A 57 8.59 1.99 -9.57
CA PHE A 57 7.18 1.73 -9.87
C PHE A 57 6.90 1.84 -11.36
N ASN A 58 7.42 2.87 -12.02
CA ASN A 58 7.27 3.05 -13.47
C ASN A 58 8.07 2.01 -14.27
N ARG A 59 9.22 1.53 -13.78
CA ARG A 59 9.97 0.42 -14.41
C ARG A 59 9.33 -0.94 -14.16
N ALA A 60 8.66 -1.15 -13.04
CA ALA A 60 7.88 -2.36 -12.79
C ALA A 60 6.62 -2.39 -13.66
N THR A 61 6.03 -1.24 -14.00
CA THR A 61 4.94 -1.16 -14.98
C THR A 61 5.42 -1.21 -16.44
N ASP A 62 6.59 -0.66 -16.76
CA ASP A 62 7.16 -0.72 -18.13
C ASP A 62 7.82 -2.06 -18.46
N ALA A 63 8.26 -2.83 -17.46
CA ALA A 63 8.78 -4.19 -17.66
C ALA A 63 7.70 -5.26 -17.82
N VAL A 64 6.41 -4.89 -17.81
CA VAL A 64 5.29 -5.78 -18.16
C VAL A 64 5.09 -5.85 -19.69
N SER A 65 5.84 -5.08 -20.48
CA SER A 65 5.81 -5.21 -21.94
C SER A 65 6.65 -6.40 -22.41
N LYS A 66 5.96 -7.49 -22.74
CA LYS A 66 6.43 -8.67 -23.51
C LYS A 66 7.31 -9.70 -22.77
N MET A 67 6.75 -10.35 -21.75
CA MET A 67 6.91 -11.81 -21.67
C MET A 67 5.67 -12.46 -22.26
N THR A 68 5.65 -12.61 -23.60
CA THR A 68 4.61 -13.32 -24.37
C THR A 68 4.73 -14.84 -24.22
N ILE A 69 5.25 -15.33 -23.10
CA ILE A 69 5.18 -16.75 -22.76
C ILE A 69 3.91 -16.88 -21.93
N LYS A 70 2.81 -17.19 -22.62
CA LYS A 70 1.55 -17.52 -21.97
C LYS A 70 1.81 -18.76 -21.11
N MET A 71 1.94 -18.57 -19.79
CA MET A 71 1.88 -19.69 -18.87
C MET A 71 0.57 -20.40 -19.14
N ASN A 72 0.65 -21.69 -19.44
CA ASN A 72 -0.54 -22.52 -19.45
C ASN A 72 -0.84 -22.77 -17.97
N GLU A 73 -1.37 -21.74 -17.30
CA GLU A 73 -1.67 -21.73 -15.87
C GLU A 73 -2.65 -22.87 -15.62
N SER A 74 -2.14 -23.96 -15.06
CA SER A 74 -2.95 -25.13 -14.72
C SER A 74 -3.83 -24.87 -13.50
N ASP A 75 -3.49 -23.86 -12.69
CA ASP A 75 -4.23 -23.48 -11.49
C ASP A 75 -5.00 -22.17 -11.71
N ILE A 76 -6.26 -22.33 -12.12
CA ILE A 76 -7.25 -21.26 -12.35
C ILE A 76 -7.30 -20.27 -11.18
N TRP A 77 -7.04 -20.73 -9.95
CA TRP A 77 -7.05 -19.87 -8.78
C TRP A 77 -6.01 -18.75 -8.86
N PHE A 78 -4.79 -19.01 -9.36
CA PHE A 78 -3.76 -17.96 -9.44
C PHE A 78 -4.10 -16.90 -10.48
N GLU A 79 -4.65 -17.31 -11.63
CA GLU A 79 -5.08 -16.38 -12.68
C GLU A 79 -6.22 -15.48 -12.17
N GLU A 80 -7.28 -16.07 -11.62
CA GLU A 80 -8.41 -15.32 -11.06
C GLU A 80 -7.97 -14.39 -9.93
N LYS A 81 -7.09 -14.88 -9.05
CA LYS A 81 -6.61 -14.10 -7.91
C LYS A 81 -5.71 -12.94 -8.33
N LEU A 82 -4.86 -13.13 -9.33
CA LEU A 82 -4.04 -12.05 -9.87
C LEU A 82 -4.92 -10.95 -10.46
N GLN A 83 -5.92 -11.31 -11.28
CA GLN A 83 -6.88 -10.35 -11.83
C GLN A 83 -7.66 -9.61 -10.75
N GLU A 84 -8.06 -10.32 -9.67
CA GLU A 84 -8.74 -9.71 -8.53
C GLU A 84 -7.85 -8.66 -7.83
N VAL A 85 -6.59 -9.02 -7.56
CA VAL A 85 -5.59 -8.14 -6.92
C VAL A 85 -5.32 -6.90 -7.78
N GLU A 86 -5.16 -7.07 -9.10
CA GLU A 86 -4.95 -5.96 -10.04
C GLU A 86 -6.16 -5.03 -10.11
N GLY A 87 -7.36 -5.61 -10.18
CA GLY A 87 -8.61 -4.86 -10.15
C GLY A 87 -8.80 -4.09 -8.84
N GLU A 88 -8.47 -4.70 -7.71
CA GLU A 88 -8.53 -4.05 -6.40
C GLU A 88 -7.53 -2.89 -6.31
N GLU A 89 -6.28 -3.10 -6.73
CA GLU A 89 -5.25 -2.05 -6.74
C GLU A 89 -5.72 -0.83 -7.54
N GLN A 90 -6.27 -1.06 -8.74
CA GLN A 90 -6.75 0.02 -9.59
C GLN A 90 -7.91 0.80 -8.94
N ARG A 91 -8.86 0.11 -8.31
CA ARG A 91 -9.97 0.74 -7.58
C ARG A 91 -9.47 1.55 -6.39
N LEU A 92 -8.53 1.01 -5.61
CA LEU A 92 -7.94 1.72 -4.47
C LEU A 92 -7.14 2.95 -4.89
N ARG A 93 -6.41 2.90 -6.01
CA ARG A 93 -5.71 4.08 -6.55
C ARG A 93 -6.67 5.22 -6.90
N LYS A 94 -7.81 4.89 -7.53
CA LYS A 94 -8.85 5.89 -7.84
C LYS A 94 -9.44 6.47 -6.55
N LEU A 95 -9.76 5.61 -5.58
CA LEU A 95 -10.29 6.04 -4.29
C LEU A 95 -9.29 6.95 -3.53
N HIS A 96 -8.01 6.56 -3.49
CA HIS A 96 -6.95 7.35 -2.88
C HIS A 96 -6.87 8.75 -3.47
N ALA A 97 -6.85 8.87 -4.79
CA ALA A 97 -6.81 10.18 -5.46
C ALA A 97 -8.02 11.07 -5.08
N ILE A 98 -9.21 10.48 -4.97
CA ILE A 98 -10.41 11.20 -4.54
C ILE A 98 -10.29 11.65 -3.07
N VAL A 99 -9.77 10.81 -2.19
CA VAL A 99 -9.58 11.14 -0.77
C VAL A 99 -8.49 12.21 -0.58
N GLU A 100 -7.42 12.19 -1.37
CA GLU A 100 -6.42 13.27 -1.36
C GLU A 100 -7.02 14.61 -1.79
N MET A 101 -7.84 14.61 -2.85
CA MET A 101 -8.58 15.81 -3.26
C MET A 101 -9.53 16.29 -2.16
N LEU A 102 -10.26 15.37 -1.49
CA LEU A 102 -11.13 15.70 -0.36
C LEU A 102 -10.36 16.40 0.76
N ALA A 103 -9.21 15.84 1.16
CA ALA A 103 -8.38 16.42 2.21
C ALA A 103 -7.88 17.82 1.83
N ASN A 104 -7.52 18.05 0.57
CA ASN A 104 -7.09 19.36 0.08
C ASN A 104 -8.24 20.38 0.04
N HIS A 105 -9.39 20.01 -0.51
CA HIS A 105 -10.57 20.88 -0.49
C HIS A 105 -10.99 21.24 0.94
N ARG A 106 -10.83 20.33 1.91
CA ARG A 106 -11.15 20.63 3.31
C ARG A 106 -10.16 21.59 3.96
N LYS A 107 -8.87 21.55 3.57
CA LYS A 107 -7.89 22.58 3.96
C LYS A 107 -8.23 23.95 3.36
N GLU A 108 -8.64 23.98 2.09
CA GLU A 108 -9.08 25.22 1.45
C GLU A 108 -10.34 25.79 2.11
N LEU A 109 -11.29 24.93 2.48
CA LEU A 109 -12.47 25.33 3.23
C LEU A 109 -12.08 25.96 4.58
N SER A 110 -11.16 25.33 5.33
CA SER A 110 -10.60 25.90 6.56
C SER A 110 -10.04 27.30 6.35
N LEU A 111 -9.21 27.48 5.31
CA LEU A 111 -8.61 28.77 5.00
C LEU A 111 -9.67 29.85 4.69
N ASN A 112 -10.69 29.49 3.90
CA ASN A 112 -11.77 30.40 3.54
C ASN A 112 -12.61 30.77 4.78
N THR A 113 -12.91 29.79 5.64
CA THR A 113 -13.61 30.03 6.92
C THR A 113 -12.80 30.96 7.83
N SER A 114 -11.46 30.81 7.89
CA SER A 114 -10.59 31.74 8.63
C SER A 114 -10.71 33.18 8.11
N GLN A 115 -10.73 33.36 6.78
CA GLN A 115 -10.87 34.68 6.17
C GLN A 115 -12.26 35.28 6.43
N PHE A 116 -13.29 34.44 6.42
CA PHE A 116 -14.65 34.85 6.73
C PHE A 116 -14.79 35.31 8.18
N ALA A 117 -14.26 34.53 9.13
CA ALA A 117 -14.22 34.90 10.55
C ALA A 117 -13.54 36.26 10.78
N LYS A 118 -12.39 36.49 10.15
CA LYS A 118 -11.68 37.78 10.23
C LYS A 118 -12.51 38.94 9.67
N SER A 119 -13.17 38.72 8.55
CA SER A 119 -14.06 39.73 7.94
C SER A 119 -15.23 40.07 8.85
N LEU A 120 -15.83 39.07 9.50
CA LEU A 120 -16.90 39.27 10.49
C LEU A 120 -16.43 40.06 11.71
N ALA A 121 -15.23 39.77 12.23
CA ALA A 121 -14.65 40.52 13.34
C ALA A 121 -14.40 41.99 12.96
N MET A 122 -13.89 42.24 11.75
CA MET A 122 -13.70 43.60 11.23
C MET A 122 -15.03 44.36 11.08
N LEU A 123 -16.06 43.70 10.53
CA LEU A 123 -17.41 44.28 10.43
C LEU A 123 -17.98 44.59 11.81
N GLY A 124 -17.88 43.65 12.76
CA GLY A 124 -18.33 43.86 14.13
C GLY A 124 -17.64 45.05 14.80
N SER A 125 -16.34 45.28 14.54
CA SER A 125 -15.60 46.43 15.06
C SER A 125 -15.99 47.77 14.44
N SER A 126 -16.61 47.76 13.26
CA SER A 126 -17.02 48.95 12.51
C SER A 126 -18.51 49.28 12.69
N GLU A 127 -19.26 48.44 13.42
CA GLU A 127 -20.70 48.55 13.60
C GLU A 127 -21.05 49.42 14.81
N ASP A 128 -21.89 50.43 14.60
CA ASP A 128 -22.30 51.37 15.66
C ASP A 128 -23.36 50.75 16.59
N ASN A 129 -24.20 49.86 16.07
CA ASN A 129 -25.18 49.17 16.89
C ASN A 129 -24.48 48.12 17.78
N THR A 130 -24.45 48.38 19.09
CA THR A 130 -23.77 47.52 20.07
C THR A 130 -24.27 46.07 20.06
N ALA A 131 -25.58 45.84 19.87
CA ALA A 131 -26.13 44.49 19.84
C ALA A 131 -25.68 43.73 18.58
N LEU A 132 -25.69 44.40 17.43
CA LEU A 132 -25.24 43.82 16.16
C LEU A 132 -23.72 43.61 16.13
N SER A 133 -22.94 44.58 16.63
CA SER A 133 -21.48 44.47 16.81
C SER A 133 -21.12 43.23 17.64
N ARG A 134 -21.77 43.05 18.79
CA ARG A 134 -21.59 41.87 19.66
C ARG A 134 -21.93 40.56 18.95
N ALA A 135 -23.04 40.52 18.22
CA ALA A 135 -23.46 39.32 17.49
C ALA A 135 -22.45 38.95 16.37
N LEU A 136 -21.92 39.94 15.65
CA LEU A 136 -20.89 39.75 14.62
C LEU A 136 -19.57 39.24 15.22
N SER A 137 -19.14 39.78 16.36
CA SER A 137 -17.94 39.28 17.06
C SER A 137 -18.11 37.84 17.52
N GLN A 138 -19.27 37.47 18.08
CA GLN A 138 -19.52 36.08 18.48
C GLN A 138 -19.65 35.14 17.29
N LEU A 139 -20.22 35.59 16.17
CA LEU A 139 -20.23 34.80 14.94
C LEU A 139 -18.81 34.56 14.42
N ALA A 140 -17.94 35.58 14.48
CA ALA A 140 -16.54 35.43 14.14
C ALA A 140 -15.85 34.35 15.01
N GLU A 141 -16.07 34.35 16.32
CA GLU A 141 -15.53 33.31 17.22
C GLU A 141 -16.07 31.91 16.92
N VAL A 142 -17.34 31.79 16.50
CA VAL A 142 -17.94 30.52 16.08
C VAL A 142 -17.27 30.02 14.80
N GLU A 143 -17.08 30.90 13.81
CA GLU A 143 -16.40 30.57 12.56
C GLU A 143 -14.92 30.19 12.79
N GLU A 144 -14.21 30.82 13.74
CA GLU A 144 -12.86 30.38 14.15
C GLU A 144 -12.85 28.96 14.72
N LYS A 145 -13.87 28.59 15.51
CA LYS A 145 -13.98 27.22 16.04
C LYS A 145 -14.33 26.21 14.94
N ILE A 146 -15.16 26.61 13.97
CA ILE A 146 -15.52 25.78 12.80
C ILE A 146 -14.30 25.59 11.89
N GLU A 147 -13.49 26.63 11.71
CA GLU A 147 -12.22 26.56 10.99
C GLU A 147 -11.28 25.50 11.58
N GLN A 148 -11.03 25.56 12.90
CA GLN A 148 -10.21 24.56 13.58
C GLN A 148 -10.75 23.14 13.36
N LEU A 149 -12.07 22.98 13.39
CA LEU A 149 -12.73 21.71 13.14
C LEU A 149 -12.51 21.20 11.70
N HIS A 150 -12.58 22.08 10.70
CA HIS A 150 -12.24 21.73 9.32
C HIS A 150 -10.78 21.32 9.18
N GLN A 151 -9.86 21.99 9.87
CA GLN A 151 -8.45 21.63 9.89
C GLN A 151 -8.20 20.24 10.50
N GLU A 152 -8.88 19.90 11.59
CA GLU A 152 -8.83 18.57 12.22
C GLU A 152 -9.43 17.48 11.33
N GLN A 153 -10.55 17.77 10.68
CA GLN A 153 -11.17 16.86 9.72
C GLN A 153 -10.25 16.60 8.52
N ALA A 154 -9.60 17.63 7.98
CA ALA A 154 -8.65 17.48 6.87
C ALA A 154 -7.43 16.63 7.27
N ASN A 155 -6.96 16.78 8.52
CA ASN A 155 -5.92 15.93 9.07
C ASN A 155 -6.39 14.48 9.18
N SER A 156 -7.63 14.24 9.62
CA SER A 156 -8.21 12.90 9.72
C SER A 156 -8.38 12.24 8.35
N ASP A 157 -8.87 12.98 7.34
CA ASP A 157 -8.96 12.51 5.96
C ASP A 157 -7.61 12.01 5.44
N PHE A 158 -6.55 12.79 5.71
CA PHE A 158 -5.21 12.47 5.25
C PHE A 158 -4.58 11.31 6.05
N PHE A 159 -4.42 11.47 7.37
CA PHE A 159 -3.64 10.52 8.18
C PHE A 159 -4.37 9.20 8.47
N LEU A 160 -5.70 9.20 8.52
CA LEU A 160 -6.46 7.98 8.80
C LEU A 160 -6.88 7.26 7.52
N LEU A 161 -7.35 7.99 6.51
CA LEU A 161 -7.91 7.38 5.30
C LEU A 161 -6.94 7.37 4.11
N ALA A 162 -6.36 8.51 3.72
CA ALA A 162 -5.44 8.56 2.57
C ALA A 162 -4.21 7.67 2.80
N GLU A 163 -3.55 7.81 3.95
CA GLU A 163 -2.37 6.99 4.28
C GLU A 163 -2.70 5.48 4.38
N LEU A 164 -3.89 5.12 4.86
CA LEU A 164 -4.35 3.72 4.84
C LEU A 164 -4.45 3.17 3.42
N LEU A 165 -5.11 3.91 2.53
CA LEU A 165 -5.25 3.53 1.13
C LEU A 165 -3.88 3.45 0.44
N SER A 166 -3.00 4.41 0.71
CA SER A 166 -1.62 4.47 0.19
C SER A 166 -0.81 3.23 0.57
N ASP A 167 -0.90 2.81 1.84
CA ASP A 167 -0.27 1.59 2.34
C ASP A 167 -0.77 0.34 1.64
N TYR A 168 -2.09 0.20 1.48
CA TYR A 168 -2.67 -0.98 0.86
C TYR A 168 -2.41 -1.06 -0.64
N ILE A 169 -2.29 0.08 -1.33
CA ILE A 169 -1.80 0.12 -2.72
C ILE A 169 -0.37 -0.43 -2.79
N ARG A 170 0.52 -0.02 -1.87
CA ARG A 170 1.89 -0.55 -1.81
C ARG A 170 1.91 -2.05 -1.53
N LEU A 171 1.10 -2.52 -0.58
CA LEU A 171 1.02 -3.95 -0.24
C LEU A 171 0.48 -4.78 -1.41
N LEU A 172 -0.55 -4.31 -2.13
CA LEU A 172 -1.06 -4.99 -3.32
C LEU A 172 -0.01 -5.07 -4.43
N ALA A 173 0.78 -4.01 -4.62
CA ALA A 173 1.91 -4.05 -5.55
C ALA A 173 2.97 -5.08 -5.13
N SER A 174 3.24 -5.22 -3.83
CA SER A 174 4.12 -6.29 -3.33
C SER A 174 3.55 -7.69 -3.56
N VAL A 175 2.23 -7.86 -3.41
CA VAL A 175 1.54 -9.13 -3.74
C VAL A 175 1.73 -9.45 -5.23
N ARG A 176 1.48 -8.51 -6.14
CA ARG A 176 1.73 -8.69 -7.58
C ARG A 176 3.18 -9.07 -7.87
N GLY A 177 4.13 -8.41 -7.22
CA GLY A 177 5.55 -8.77 -7.30
C GLY A 177 5.84 -10.22 -6.89
N ALA A 178 5.09 -10.78 -5.94
CA ALA A 178 5.20 -12.18 -5.56
C ALA A 178 4.61 -13.14 -6.62
N PHE A 179 3.52 -12.76 -7.30
CA PHE A 179 3.02 -13.48 -8.48
C PHE A 179 4.06 -13.47 -9.62
N ASP A 180 4.74 -12.35 -9.86
CA ASP A 180 5.81 -12.27 -10.87
C ASP A 180 6.98 -13.21 -10.53
N GLN A 181 7.34 -13.36 -9.26
CA GLN A 181 8.37 -14.33 -8.85
C GLN A 181 7.91 -15.76 -9.09
N ARG A 182 6.63 -16.07 -8.85
CA ARG A 182 6.05 -17.38 -9.18
C ARG A 182 6.14 -17.66 -10.67
N MET A 183 5.79 -16.70 -11.51
CA MET A 183 5.86 -16.80 -12.97
C MET A 183 7.30 -17.05 -13.44
N LYS A 184 8.29 -16.36 -12.86
CA LYS A 184 9.72 -16.59 -13.17
C LYS A 184 10.20 -17.98 -12.74
N ALA A 185 9.76 -18.46 -11.58
CA ALA A 185 10.09 -19.81 -11.11
C ALA A 185 9.50 -20.88 -12.05
N TRP A 186 8.25 -20.70 -12.49
CA TRP A 186 7.61 -21.56 -13.48
C TRP A 186 8.39 -21.57 -14.80
N GLN A 187 8.76 -20.40 -15.30
CA GLN A 187 9.51 -20.29 -16.56
C GLN A 187 10.86 -21.03 -16.47
N ARG A 188 11.59 -20.88 -15.36
CA ARG A 188 12.84 -21.61 -15.13
C ARG A 188 12.65 -23.13 -15.15
N TRP A 189 11.57 -23.61 -14.54
CA TRP A 189 11.23 -25.03 -14.55
C TRP A 189 10.92 -25.53 -15.96
N GLN A 190 10.11 -24.81 -16.73
CA GLN A 190 9.79 -25.14 -18.12
C GLN A 190 11.02 -25.12 -19.04
N ASP A 191 11.88 -24.11 -18.90
CA ASP A 191 13.13 -24.03 -19.68
C ASP A 191 14.06 -25.22 -19.39
N ALA A 192 14.12 -25.67 -18.14
CA ALA A 192 14.85 -26.88 -17.75
C ALA A 192 14.23 -28.14 -18.35
N GLN A 193 12.89 -28.25 -18.39
CA GLN A 193 12.18 -29.37 -19.02
C GLN A 193 12.45 -29.45 -20.53
N VAL A 194 12.40 -28.30 -21.23
CA VAL A 194 12.73 -28.23 -22.67
C VAL A 194 14.19 -28.58 -22.92
N THR A 195 15.10 -28.10 -22.07
CA THR A 195 16.53 -28.43 -22.17
C THR A 195 16.76 -29.92 -21.99
N LEU A 196 16.16 -30.53 -20.97
CA LEU A 196 16.22 -31.97 -20.72
C LEU A 196 15.71 -32.78 -21.91
N GLN A 197 14.59 -32.36 -22.52
CA GLN A 197 14.04 -33.02 -23.70
C GLN A 197 15.02 -32.98 -24.88
N LYS A 198 15.66 -31.84 -25.14
CA LYS A 198 16.70 -31.72 -26.18
C LYS A 198 17.92 -32.61 -25.90
N LYS A 199 18.30 -32.79 -24.64
CA LYS A 199 19.38 -33.71 -24.24
C LYS A 199 19.01 -35.16 -24.53
N ARG A 200 17.79 -35.59 -24.19
CA ARG A 200 17.25 -36.92 -24.52
C ARG A 200 17.19 -37.19 -26.02
N GLU A 201 16.76 -36.20 -26.82
CA GLU A 201 16.79 -36.32 -28.29
C GLU A 201 18.23 -36.45 -28.83
N THR A 202 19.19 -35.76 -28.22
CA THR A 202 20.60 -35.86 -28.60
C THR A 202 21.17 -37.24 -28.29
N GLU A 203 20.88 -37.80 -27.11
CA GLU A 203 21.23 -39.18 -26.76
C GLU A 203 20.64 -40.18 -27.76
N ALA A 204 19.34 -40.04 -28.09
CA ALA A 204 18.70 -40.90 -29.08
C ALA A 204 19.43 -40.83 -30.43
N ARG A 205 19.80 -39.64 -30.93
CA ARG A 205 20.58 -39.51 -32.17
C ARG A 205 21.96 -40.16 -32.07
N LEU A 206 22.64 -40.07 -30.93
CA LEU A 206 23.94 -40.72 -30.72
C LEU A 206 23.84 -42.25 -30.71
N LEU A 207 22.76 -42.79 -30.13
CA LEU A 207 22.43 -44.23 -30.19
C LEU A 207 22.23 -44.68 -31.64
N TRP A 208 21.42 -43.95 -32.42
CA TRP A 208 21.18 -44.24 -33.83
C TRP A 208 22.46 -44.14 -34.68
N ALA A 209 23.37 -43.21 -34.36
CA ALA A 209 24.63 -43.03 -35.08
C ALA A 209 25.77 -43.97 -34.64
N ASN A 210 25.51 -44.89 -33.70
CA ASN A 210 26.48 -45.86 -33.16
C ASN A 210 27.79 -45.22 -32.67
N LYS A 211 27.71 -44.14 -31.88
CA LYS A 211 28.87 -43.44 -31.29
C LYS A 211 28.99 -43.65 -29.76
N PRO A 212 29.48 -44.82 -29.31
CA PRO A 212 29.48 -45.20 -27.89
C PRO A 212 30.32 -44.26 -27.01
N ASP A 213 31.42 -43.71 -27.53
CA ASP A 213 32.35 -42.85 -26.76
C ASP A 213 31.70 -41.55 -26.24
N LYS A 214 30.64 -41.07 -26.92
CA LYS A 214 29.89 -39.85 -26.53
C LYS A 214 28.60 -40.15 -25.77
N LEU A 215 28.19 -41.42 -25.72
CA LEU A 215 26.93 -41.83 -25.13
C LEU A 215 26.96 -41.73 -23.60
N GLN A 216 28.09 -42.09 -22.99
CA GLN A 216 28.26 -42.00 -21.54
C GLN A 216 28.12 -40.55 -21.05
N GLN A 217 28.79 -39.61 -21.72
CA GLN A 217 28.67 -38.18 -21.42
C GLN A 217 27.23 -37.67 -21.59
N ALA A 218 26.53 -38.09 -22.64
CA ALA A 218 25.13 -37.68 -22.85
C ALA A 218 24.21 -38.18 -21.73
N LYS A 219 24.43 -39.39 -21.22
CA LYS A 219 23.67 -39.96 -20.08
C LYS A 219 23.94 -39.20 -18.77
N GLU A 220 25.19 -38.85 -18.52
CA GLU A 220 25.57 -38.03 -17.36
C GLU A 220 24.91 -36.65 -17.40
N GLU A 221 24.96 -35.97 -18.56
CA GLU A 221 24.28 -34.68 -18.75
C GLU A 221 22.76 -34.80 -18.55
N ILE A 222 22.13 -35.87 -19.03
CA ILE A 222 20.70 -36.11 -18.82
C ILE A 222 20.40 -36.25 -17.33
N SER A 223 21.18 -37.05 -16.60
CA SER A 223 21.00 -37.24 -15.15
C SER A 223 21.12 -35.93 -14.37
N GLU A 224 22.09 -35.09 -14.71
CA GLU A 224 22.24 -33.75 -14.12
C GLU A 224 21.03 -32.85 -14.39
N TRP A 225 20.54 -32.84 -15.64
CA TRP A 225 19.39 -32.02 -16.02
C TRP A 225 18.07 -32.54 -15.45
N GLU A 226 17.94 -33.86 -15.26
CA GLU A 226 16.81 -34.46 -14.52
C GLU A 226 16.80 -33.97 -13.08
N SER A 227 17.94 -34.02 -12.38
CA SER A 227 18.06 -33.51 -11.02
C SER A 227 17.72 -32.01 -10.94
N ARG A 228 18.20 -31.19 -11.89
CA ARG A 228 17.88 -29.74 -11.95
C ARG A 228 16.40 -29.50 -12.21
N MET A 229 15.80 -30.24 -13.13
CA MET A 229 14.37 -30.11 -13.46
C MET A 229 13.51 -30.41 -12.22
N THR A 230 13.78 -31.52 -11.52
CA THR A 230 13.08 -31.87 -10.27
C THR A 230 13.31 -30.83 -9.16
N GLN A 231 14.50 -30.22 -9.08
CA GLN A 231 14.76 -29.15 -8.12
C GLN A 231 13.89 -27.91 -8.41
N TYR A 232 13.83 -27.45 -9.66
CA TYR A 232 13.02 -26.29 -10.04
C TYR A 232 11.52 -26.54 -9.92
N GLU A 233 11.06 -27.76 -10.19
CA GLU A 233 9.68 -28.19 -9.94
C GLU A 233 9.33 -28.03 -8.46
N ARG A 234 10.12 -28.60 -7.56
CA ARG A 234 9.92 -28.49 -6.10
C ARG A 234 9.96 -27.04 -5.61
N GLU A 235 10.85 -26.22 -6.17
CA GLU A 235 10.94 -24.80 -5.84
C GLU A 235 9.66 -24.07 -6.23
N PHE A 236 9.17 -24.30 -7.46
CA PHE A 236 7.93 -23.72 -7.96
C PHE A 236 6.70 -24.15 -7.14
N GLU A 237 6.58 -25.44 -6.80
CA GLU A 237 5.50 -25.96 -5.95
C GLU A 237 5.52 -25.34 -4.56
N ARG A 238 6.69 -25.28 -3.92
CA ARG A 238 6.87 -24.66 -2.60
C ARG A 238 6.52 -23.18 -2.63
N LEU A 239 6.98 -22.45 -3.65
CA LEU A 239 6.68 -21.03 -3.82
C LEU A 239 5.18 -20.82 -4.04
N SER A 240 4.54 -21.63 -4.87
CA SER A 240 3.09 -21.59 -5.12
C SER A 240 2.29 -21.82 -3.84
N ALA A 241 2.61 -22.88 -3.08
CA ALA A 241 1.94 -23.18 -1.82
C ALA A 241 2.09 -22.04 -0.79
N THR A 242 3.29 -21.46 -0.70
CA THR A 242 3.59 -20.32 0.19
C THR A 242 2.82 -19.07 -0.25
N LEU A 243 2.85 -18.74 -1.54
CA LEU A 243 2.15 -17.58 -2.09
C LEU A 243 0.65 -17.67 -1.83
N ARG A 244 0.03 -18.84 -2.09
CA ARG A 244 -1.40 -19.05 -1.83
C ARG A 244 -1.74 -18.84 -0.36
N LYS A 245 -0.95 -19.42 0.55
CA LYS A 245 -1.14 -19.24 1.99
C LYS A 245 -1.03 -17.77 2.41
N GLU A 246 -0.02 -17.06 1.92
CA GLU A 246 0.22 -15.67 2.31
C GLU A 246 -0.79 -14.70 1.71
N VAL A 247 -1.27 -14.93 0.47
CA VAL A 247 -2.36 -14.14 -0.10
C VAL A 247 -3.62 -14.28 0.75
N LEU A 248 -4.03 -15.51 1.09
CA LEU A 248 -5.22 -15.73 1.93
C LEU A 248 -5.09 -15.08 3.32
N ARG A 249 -3.88 -15.12 3.91
CA ARG A 249 -3.60 -14.42 5.18
C ARG A 249 -3.70 -12.90 5.00
N PHE A 250 -3.07 -12.36 3.97
CA PHE A 250 -3.09 -10.93 3.65
C PHE A 250 -4.53 -10.41 3.51
N GLU A 251 -5.41 -11.14 2.83
CA GLU A 251 -6.80 -10.71 2.64
C GLU A 251 -7.60 -10.65 3.93
N LYS A 252 -7.38 -11.62 4.83
CA LYS A 252 -8.01 -11.66 6.14
C LYS A 252 -7.57 -10.47 6.99
N GLU A 253 -6.27 -10.21 7.05
CA GLU A 253 -5.71 -9.08 7.80
C GLU A 253 -6.13 -7.74 7.18
N LYS A 254 -6.08 -7.62 5.85
CA LYS A 254 -6.57 -6.45 5.11
C LYS A 254 -7.99 -6.09 5.49
N THR A 255 -8.91 -7.06 5.42
CA THR A 255 -10.33 -6.85 5.74
C THR A 255 -10.52 -6.37 7.18
N LYS A 256 -9.82 -6.97 8.14
CA LYS A 256 -9.88 -6.59 9.56
C LYS A 256 -9.33 -5.18 9.80
N ASP A 257 -8.20 -4.87 9.17
CA ASP A 257 -7.50 -3.60 9.32
C ASP A 257 -8.31 -2.44 8.71
N PHE A 258 -8.83 -2.64 7.50
CA PHE A 258 -9.74 -1.68 6.85
C PHE A 258 -10.97 -1.42 7.69
N ARG A 259 -11.63 -2.47 8.21
CA ARG A 259 -12.80 -2.30 9.07
C ARG A 259 -12.46 -1.41 10.27
N THR A 260 -11.36 -1.71 10.96
CA THR A 260 -10.94 -0.97 12.15
C THR A 260 -10.65 0.50 11.84
N HIS A 261 -9.87 0.76 10.79
CA HIS A 261 -9.47 2.13 10.44
C HIS A 261 -10.61 2.96 9.85
N VAL A 262 -11.46 2.35 9.02
CA VAL A 262 -12.65 3.02 8.46
C VAL A 262 -13.66 3.34 9.56
N THR A 263 -13.89 2.42 10.51
CA THR A 263 -14.74 2.71 11.67
C THR A 263 -14.20 3.89 12.46
N LYS A 264 -12.90 3.90 12.79
CA LYS A 264 -12.27 5.04 13.48
C LYS A 264 -12.43 6.34 12.72
N TYR A 265 -12.23 6.33 11.39
CA TYR A 265 -12.43 7.51 10.57
C TYR A 265 -13.88 8.02 10.61
N LEU A 266 -14.87 7.12 10.48
CA LEU A 266 -16.29 7.50 10.58
C LEU A 266 -16.65 8.05 11.96
N GLU A 267 -16.07 7.52 13.03
CA GLU A 267 -16.23 8.05 14.39
C GLU A 267 -15.68 9.49 14.50
N THR A 268 -14.51 9.77 13.91
CA THR A 268 -13.98 11.15 13.88
C THR A 268 -14.90 12.11 13.14
N LEU A 269 -15.47 11.69 12.00
CA LEU A 269 -16.43 12.51 11.26
C LEU A 269 -17.71 12.79 12.08
N LEU A 270 -18.24 11.76 12.76
CA LEU A 270 -19.42 11.92 13.61
C LEU A 270 -19.16 12.90 14.75
N GLN A 271 -18.02 12.77 15.43
CA GLN A 271 -17.62 13.68 16.51
C GLN A 271 -17.51 15.11 16.01
N SER A 272 -16.92 15.34 14.82
CA SER A 272 -16.87 16.67 14.24
C SER A 272 -18.26 17.24 13.96
N GLN A 273 -19.16 16.45 13.38
CA GLN A 273 -20.53 16.91 13.12
C GLN A 273 -21.28 17.27 14.42
N GLN A 274 -21.13 16.47 15.47
CA GLN A 274 -21.71 16.78 16.78
C GLN A 274 -21.14 18.08 17.36
N GLN A 275 -19.84 18.34 17.18
CA GLN A 275 -19.21 19.56 17.66
C GLN A 275 -19.68 20.80 16.88
N LEU A 276 -19.85 20.68 15.57
CA LEU A 276 -20.41 21.72 14.71
C LEU A 276 -21.82 22.12 15.15
N VAL A 277 -22.69 21.14 15.43
CA VAL A 277 -24.04 21.40 15.95
C VAL A 277 -23.99 22.19 17.25
N LYS A 278 -23.14 21.78 18.21
CA LYS A 278 -22.99 22.48 19.48
C LYS A 278 -22.55 23.94 19.32
N TYR A 279 -21.65 24.23 18.37
CA TYR A 279 -21.22 25.59 18.11
C TYR A 279 -22.37 26.47 17.60
N TRP A 280 -23.18 25.97 16.68
CA TRP A 280 -24.34 26.70 16.17
C TRP A 280 -25.45 26.85 17.21
N GLU A 281 -25.73 25.82 18.01
CA GLU A 281 -26.71 25.89 19.10
C GLU A 281 -26.31 26.93 20.16
N ALA A 282 -25.02 27.02 20.47
CA ALA A 282 -24.50 28.03 21.40
C ALA A 282 -24.63 29.45 20.87
N PHE A 283 -24.53 29.64 19.54
CA PHE A 283 -24.69 30.95 18.90
C PHE A 283 -26.15 31.39 18.73
N LEU A 284 -27.09 30.44 18.67
CA LEU A 284 -28.50 30.69 18.36
C LEU A 284 -29.17 31.79 19.22
N PRO A 285 -28.93 31.92 20.54
CA PRO A 285 -29.52 32.99 21.35
C PRO A 285 -29.11 34.38 20.87
N GLU A 286 -27.86 34.55 20.44
CA GLU A 286 -27.33 35.86 20.04
C GLU A 286 -27.81 36.26 18.65
N ALA A 287 -28.03 35.29 17.77
CA ALA A 287 -28.74 35.51 16.51
C ALA A 287 -30.19 35.97 16.72
N LYS A 288 -30.88 35.46 17.75
CA LYS A 288 -32.25 35.87 18.09
C LYS A 288 -32.33 37.23 18.78
N ALA A 289 -31.26 37.67 19.43
CA ALA A 289 -31.21 38.96 20.10
C ALA A 289 -31.18 40.15 19.12
N ILE A 290 -30.83 39.89 17.85
CA ILE A 290 -30.74 40.90 16.78
C ILE A 290 -31.85 40.78 15.71
N SER A 291 -32.71 39.76 15.80
CA SER A 291 -33.87 39.54 14.92
C SER A 291 -35.13 40.23 15.43
#